data_AF-A0A966QFS9-F1
#
_entry.id   AF-A0A966QFS9-F1
#
_cell.length_a   1.000
_cell.length_b   1.000
_cell.length_c   1.000
_cell.angle_alpha   90.00
_cell.angle_beta   90.00
_cell.angle_gamma   90.00
#
_symmetry.space_group_name_H-M   'P 1'
#
loop_
_entity.id
_entity.type
_entity.pdbx_description
1 polymer ?
#
loop_
_entity_poly.entity_id
_entity_poly.type
_entity_poly.pdbx_seq_one_letter_code
_entity_poly.pdbx_strand_id
1 'polypeptide(L)' 'VEIDASGSAFGKQFKRADRSGARWAAVIGDQEAAGAMVAFKSLRGQPVQEVVLPVADLQAICSLVRG' A
#
# COMPACT_ATOMS: atom_id res chain seq x y z
N VAL A 1 4.87 -9.02 -6.73
CA VAL A 1 5.18 -7.89 -5.82
C VAL A 1 6.38 -7.18 -6.41
N GLU A 2 6.24 -5.89 -6.75
CA GLU A 2 7.32 -5.06 -7.29
C GLU A 2 7.68 -4.02 -6.21
N ILE A 3 8.96 -3.88 -5.86
CA ILE A 3 9.43 -2.99 -4.80
C ILE A 3 10.33 -1.91 -5.45
N ASP A 4 9.93 -0.64 -5.34
CA ASP A 4 10.71 0.50 -5.86
C ASP A 4 11.37 1.26 -4.70
N ALA A 5 12.65 1.01 -4.48
CA ALA A 5 13.48 1.66 -3.46
C ALA A 5 14.30 2.85 -4.00
N SER A 6 13.96 3.39 -5.19
CA SER A 6 14.80 4.38 -5.89
C SER A 6 14.83 5.78 -5.27
N GLY A 7 14.04 6.08 -4.23
CA GLY A 7 13.94 7.43 -3.64
C GLY A 7 13.31 8.47 -4.56
N SER A 8 12.70 8.04 -5.67
CA SER A 8 12.03 8.92 -6.64
C SER A 8 10.76 9.54 -6.04
N ALA A 9 10.44 10.79 -6.40
CA ALA A 9 9.25 11.51 -5.91
C ALA A 9 7.96 10.66 -5.99
N PHE A 10 7.21 10.62 -4.89
CA PHE A 10 5.98 9.82 -4.64
C PHE A 10 5.04 9.66 -5.86
N GLY A 11 4.86 10.73 -6.64
CA GLY A 11 3.98 10.75 -7.82
C GLY A 11 4.42 9.82 -8.97
N LYS A 12 5.72 9.49 -9.09
CA LYS A 12 6.22 8.56 -10.11
C LYS A 12 6.07 7.10 -9.69
N GLN A 13 6.18 6.81 -8.39
CA GLN A 13 6.01 5.47 -7.84
C GLN A 13 4.54 5.04 -7.85
N PHE A 14 3.61 5.95 -7.52
CA PHE A 14 2.17 5.69 -7.64
C PHE A 14 1.74 5.34 -9.08
N LYS A 15 2.27 6.04 -10.09
CA LYS A 15 2.01 5.74 -11.52
C LYS A 15 2.54 4.38 -11.99
N ARG A 16 3.51 3.77 -11.29
CA ARG A 16 3.99 2.41 -11.58
C ARG A 16 3.14 1.37 -10.86
N ALA A 17 2.76 1.62 -9.60
CA ALA A 17 1.84 0.77 -8.86
C ALA A 17 0.46 0.67 -9.54
N ASP A 18 -0.09 1.77 -10.05
CA ASP A 18 -1.34 1.79 -10.83
C ASP A 18 -1.25 0.93 -12.12
N ARG A 19 -0.06 0.83 -12.71
CA ARG A 19 0.16 0.06 -13.95
C ARG A 19 0.22 -1.45 -13.73
N SER A 20 0.25 -1.90 -12.47
CA SER A 20 0.27 -3.32 -12.12
C SER A 20 -1.09 -4.01 -12.21
N GLY A 21 -2.18 -3.25 -12.35
CA GLY A 21 -3.54 -3.78 -12.38
C GLY A 21 -4.08 -4.22 -11.01
N ALA A 22 -3.38 -3.96 -9.91
CA ALA A 22 -3.78 -4.34 -8.56
C ALA A 22 -5.09 -3.67 -8.09
N ARG A 23 -5.77 -4.30 -7.12
CA ARG A 23 -6.95 -3.74 -6.42
C ARG A 23 -6.55 -2.75 -5.31
N TRP A 24 -5.39 -2.99 -4.70
CA TRP A 24 -4.89 -2.26 -3.55
C TRP A 24 -3.47 -1.75 -3.81
N ALA A 25 -3.14 -0.60 -3.24
CA ALA A 25 -1.77 -0.09 -3.10
C ALA A 25 -1.37 -0.10 -1.62
N ALA A 26 -0.24 -0.74 -1.31
CA ALA A 26 0.41 -0.62 -0.01
C ALA A 26 1.37 0.58 -0.04
N VAL A 27 1.28 1.44 0.96
CA VAL A 27 2.05 2.68 1.11
C VAL A 27 2.77 2.62 2.45
N ILE A 28 4.09 2.82 2.42
CA ILE A 28 4.93 2.93 3.60
C ILE A 28 5.76 4.20 3.40
N GLY A 29 5.39 5.27 4.11
CA GLY A 29 6.21 6.46 4.22
C GLY A 29 7.07 6.43 5.49
N ASP A 30 7.75 7.54 5.78
CA ASP A 30 8.64 7.64 6.94
C ASP A 30 7.90 7.43 8.27
N GLN A 31 6.64 7.89 8.37
CA GLN A 31 5.82 7.70 9.57
C GLN A 31 5.41 6.24 9.75
N GLU A 32 4.96 5.58 8.67
CA GLU A 32 4.60 4.17 8.71
C GLU A 32 5.82 3.30 9.01
N ALA A 33 6.96 3.61 8.41
CA ALA A 33 8.22 2.91 8.65
C ALA A 33 8.66 3.05 10.12
N ALA A 34 8.59 4.26 10.70
CA ALA A 34 8.93 4.50 12.09
C ALA A 34 8.00 3.76 13.06
N GLY A 35 6.73 3.59 12.70
CA GLY A 35 5.72 2.91 13.51
C GLY A 35 5.57 1.40 13.25
N ALA A 36 6.35 0.81 12.34
CA ALA A 36 6.15 -0.55 11.84
C ALA A 36 4.71 -0.81 11.33
N MET A 37 4.15 0.19 10.64
CA MET A 37 2.81 0.18 10.05
C MET A 37 2.88 0.14 8.52
N VAL A 38 1.75 -0.14 7.89
CA VAL A 38 1.55 -0.06 6.44
C VAL A 38 0.14 0.45 6.17
N ALA A 39 0.01 1.40 5.24
CA ALA A 39 -1.27 1.93 4.79
C ALA A 39 -1.69 1.26 3.49
N PHE A 40 -2.91 0.73 3.41
CA PHE A 40 -3.50 0.16 2.21
C PHE A 40 -4.57 1.09 1.67
N LYS A 41 -4.42 1.51 0.42
CA LYS A 41 -5.40 2.31 -0.32
C LYS A 41 -6.04 1.47 -1.41
N SER A 42 -7.36 1.44 -1.45
CA SER A 42 -8.08 0.83 -2.57
C SER A 42 -7.91 1.71 -3.81
N LEU A 43 -7.41 1.12 -4.89
CA LEU A 43 -7.27 1.77 -6.19
C LEU A 43 -8.57 1.69 -7.01
N ARG A 44 -9.53 0.85 -6.57
CA ARG A 44 -10.75 0.55 -7.31
C ARG A 44 -11.96 0.52 -6.37
N GLY A 45 -13.02 1.25 -6.74
CA GLY A 45 -14.25 1.35 -5.96
C GLY A 45 -14.39 2.71 -5.29
N GLN A 46 -15.63 3.21 -5.26
CA GLN A 46 -16.02 4.40 -4.50
C GLN A 46 -16.93 3.99 -3.35
N PRO A 47 -16.70 4.50 -2.11
CA PRO A 47 -15.64 5.42 -1.73
C PRO A 47 -14.25 4.76 -1.65
N VAL A 48 -13.20 5.58 -1.74
CA VAL A 48 -11.81 5.13 -1.58
C VAL A 48 -11.62 4.64 -0.15
N GLN A 49 -11.26 3.37 0.00
CA GLN A 49 -11.00 2.77 1.31
C GLN A 49 -9.51 2.89 1.65
N GLU A 50 -9.22 3.37 2.85
CA GLU A 50 -7.87 3.45 3.42
C GLU A 50 -7.83 2.71 4.76
N VAL A 51 -6.89 1.78 4.90
CA VAL A 51 -6.74 0.95 6.11
C VAL A 51 -5.28 0.93 6.51
N VAL A 52 -4.96 1.27 7.76
CA VAL A 52 -3.59 1.20 8.28
C VAL A 52 -3.49 0.03 9.23
N LEU A 53 -2.51 -0.85 9.00
CA LEU A 53 -2.30 -2.07 9.77
C LEU A 53 -0.85 -2.18 10.22
N PRO A 54 -0.56 -2.82 11.37
CA PRO A 54 0.79 -3.19 11.74
C PRO A 54 1.37 -4.17 10.73
N VAL A 55 2.65 -4.00 10.35
CA VAL A 55 3.36 -4.92 9.46
C VAL A 55 3.44 -6.33 10.05
N ALA A 56 3.45 -6.43 11.38
CA ALA A 56 3.45 -7.70 12.10
C ALA A 56 2.13 -8.49 11.95
N ASP A 57 1.01 -7.82 11.62
CA ASP A 57 -0.29 -8.47 11.49
C ASP A 57 -0.51 -9.00 10.06
N LEU A 58 0.28 -10.03 9.71
CA LEU A 58 0.21 -10.67 8.41
C LEU A 58 -1.17 -11.29 8.12
N GLN A 59 -1.92 -11.67 9.15
CA GLN A 59 -3.26 -12.24 9.01
C GLN A 59 -4.26 -11.17 8.56
N ALA A 60 -4.27 -10.00 9.19
CA ALA A 60 -5.12 -8.89 8.78
C ALA A 60 -4.76 -8.41 7.36
N ILE A 61 -3.46 -8.31 7.06
CA ILE A 61 -2.97 -7.95 5.72
C ILE A 61 -3.46 -8.94 4.67
N CYS A 62 -3.29 -10.24 4.91
CA CYS A 62 -3.73 -11.28 3.97
C CYS A 62 -5.24 -11.26 3.75
N SER A 63 -6.01 -10.99 4.80
CA SER A 63 -7.48 -10.92 4.73
C SER A 63 -7.93 -9.72 3.89
N LEU A 64 -7.25 -8.57 4.03
CA LEU A 64 -7.56 -7.35 3.30
C LEU A 64 -7.29 -7.48 1.79
N VAL A 65 -6.15 -8.06 1.41
CA VAL A 65 -5.75 -8.13 0.00
C VAL A 65 -6.39 -9.29 -0.78
N ARG A 66 -6.90 -10.31 -0.09
CA ARG A 66 -7.61 -11.45 -0.71
C ARG A 66 -9.12 -11.22 -0.85
N GLY A 67 -9.68 -10.25 -0.13
CA GLY A 67 -11.09 -9.84 -0.22
C GLY A 67 -11.41 -9.03 -1.48
#